data_AF-A0A957IRK2-F1
#
_entry.id   AF-A0A957IRK2-F1
#
_cell.length_a   1.000
_cell.length_b   1.000
_cell.length_c   1.000
_cell.angle_alpha   90.00
_cell.angle_beta   90.00
_cell.angle_gamma   90.00
#
_symmetry.space_group_name_H-M   'P 1'
#
loop_
_entity.id
_entity.type
_entity.pdbx_description
1 polymer ?
#
loop_
_entity_poly.entity_id
_entity_poly.type
_entity_poly.pdbx_seq_one_letter_code
_entity_poly.pdbx_strand_id
1 'polypeptide(L)'
;MPSSRIGLGLVFVLLFLLGLTIGNRHWIGDTIANLPSAATVREWMQPPADLPLLTIDMPFANYSLLLEKRTAAFATGAVLATPNDFVNADIRLTQNGQTTTIPVRLRLRQGPADWLVEGGKWAFDGQTRQNTVLLGLQQFSLQDPATNGWLNQWLFTESLAEAGILAARQQFVQLVFNGEAKGIYVLQTKWDMAALAAQGREPGAVVGFDTARLWLARGQFDGDWAAALADPVARVSLDDYRLLEVATERDPSLAQDEVLTAQFEGAVGRLRQMQQGEIAPAAVFEAAQYGAFLAQVDLWGAMGAVSLLNTQFFADPTTGRLEPIAGNGSPLADPEARIEPLHFFNDPQIAAAYVQTAVSLTDPAYVDQLEANYGAAWVQLNKAVAAEVTLEPPWDALRQRQELLRRTLEPVEPVLAYLGPPSATAEGVVEIELANRLTLPQELVGFQFGESLFLPMEQAWVQDGEGVGENGRFLLRATPPDSLPHYLRVRIPLTVLQNANPPLDDLRSFDLFVVTRLVGLENGRLLSLVRPGVSVEPGQ
;
A
#
# COMPACT_ATOMS: atom_id res chain seq x y z
N MET A 1 19.64 39.99 74.76
CA MET A 1 19.70 41.09 73.77
C MET A 1 19.62 40.47 72.39
N PRO A 2 18.48 40.53 71.68
CA PRO A 2 18.38 39.98 70.33
C PRO A 2 18.36 41.09 69.27
N SER A 3 19.19 40.92 68.24
CA SER A 3 19.26 41.70 67.01
C SER A 3 18.53 41.00 65.85
N SER A 4 18.13 41.84 64.89
CA SER A 4 17.84 41.56 63.47
C SER A 4 16.72 40.58 63.10
N ARG A 5 15.49 41.11 62.98
CA ARG A 5 14.43 40.55 62.12
C ARG A 5 13.63 41.65 61.40
N ILE A 6 14.28 42.48 60.57
CA ILE A 6 13.55 43.44 59.70
C ILE A 6 14.05 43.40 58.23
N GLY A 7 15.14 42.69 57.91
CA GLY A 7 15.72 42.72 56.55
C GLY A 7 15.03 41.87 55.46
N LEU A 8 14.31 40.80 55.80
CA LEU A 8 13.80 39.86 54.77
C LEU A 8 12.41 40.23 54.24
N GLY A 9 11.55 40.85 55.07
CA GLY A 9 10.17 41.17 54.68
C GLY A 9 10.08 42.27 53.61
N LEU A 10 10.99 43.25 53.66
CA LEU A 10 10.99 44.36 52.71
C LEU A 10 11.39 43.92 51.29
N VAL A 11 12.27 42.91 51.18
CA VAL A 11 12.73 42.37 49.90
C VAL A 11 11.62 41.60 49.18
N PHE A 12 10.81 40.83 49.93
CA PHE A 12 9.66 40.12 49.36
C PHE A 12 8.55 41.07 48.91
N VAL A 13 8.29 42.16 49.63
CA VAL A 13 7.30 43.16 49.23
C VAL A 13 7.75 43.92 47.99
N LEU A 14 9.04 44.24 47.87
CA LEU A 14 9.60 44.87 46.66
C LEU A 14 9.57 43.92 45.44
N LEU A 15 9.88 42.64 45.61
CA LEU A 15 9.77 41.64 44.53
C LEU A 15 8.31 41.40 44.11
N PHE A 16 7.37 41.43 45.06
CA PHE A 16 5.93 41.32 44.78
C PHE A 16 5.39 42.54 44.05
N LEU A 17 5.81 43.75 44.42
CA LEU A 17 5.44 45.00 43.73
C LEU A 17 6.12 45.12 42.35
N LEU A 18 7.34 44.60 42.19
CA LEU A 18 8.00 44.50 40.89
C LEU A 18 7.29 43.46 39.99
N GLY A 19 6.84 42.35 40.55
CA GLY A 19 6.00 41.36 39.87
C GLY A 19 4.64 41.90 39.44
N LEU A 20 4.01 42.75 40.25
CA LEU A 20 2.76 43.44 39.91
C LEU A 20 2.93 44.52 38.83
N THR A 21 4.08 45.17 38.75
CA THR A 21 4.34 46.20 37.72
C THR A 21 4.81 45.59 36.40
N ILE A 22 5.49 44.44 36.42
CA ILE A 22 5.86 43.67 35.23
C ILE A 22 4.66 42.85 34.70
N GLY A 23 3.80 42.34 35.59
CA GLY A 23 2.61 41.55 35.22
C GLY A 23 1.42 42.37 34.69
N ASN A 24 1.47 43.70 34.75
CA ASN A 24 0.36 44.58 34.37
C ASN A 24 0.59 45.35 33.06
N ARG A 25 1.41 44.81 32.14
CA ARG A 25 1.49 45.31 30.76
C ARG A 25 1.11 44.21 29.77
N HIS A 26 -0.15 44.27 29.34
CA HIS A 26 -0.64 43.93 27.99
C HIS A 26 -0.73 42.47 27.51
N TRP A 27 -0.80 41.45 28.39
CA TRP A 27 -0.89 40.05 27.90
C TRP A 27 -1.93 39.13 28.59
N ILE A 28 -2.93 39.68 29.27
CA ILE A 28 -4.00 38.88 29.92
C ILE A 28 -5.41 39.27 29.44
N GLY A 29 -5.56 40.36 28.67
CA GLY A 29 -6.86 40.83 28.18
C GLY A 29 -7.43 39.99 27.03
N ASP A 30 -6.59 39.55 26.09
CA ASP A 30 -7.05 38.89 24.86
C ASP A 30 -7.13 37.35 25.00
N THR A 31 -6.46 36.78 26.00
CA THR A 31 -6.38 35.33 26.21
C THR A 31 -7.57 34.77 27.01
N ILE A 32 -8.35 35.62 27.67
CA ILE A 32 -9.55 35.22 28.44
C ILE A 32 -10.84 35.42 27.63
N ALA A 33 -10.81 36.27 26.58
CA ALA A 33 -11.97 36.51 25.71
C ALA A 33 -12.24 35.37 24.71
N ASN A 34 -11.26 34.49 24.47
CA ASN A 34 -11.35 33.36 23.52
C ASN A 34 -11.41 31.99 24.20
N LEU A 35 -11.62 31.93 25.51
CA LEU A 35 -11.90 30.64 26.16
C LEU A 35 -13.32 30.20 25.75
N PRO A 36 -13.48 29.02 25.11
CA PRO A 36 -14.80 28.51 24.79
C PRO A 36 -15.63 28.46 26.07
N SER A 37 -16.88 28.94 25.99
CA SER A 37 -17.77 28.97 27.15
C SER A 37 -17.90 27.57 27.75
N ALA A 38 -18.20 27.47 29.05
CA ALA A 38 -18.45 26.17 29.69
C ALA A 38 -19.57 25.36 29.00
N ALA A 39 -20.43 26.00 28.21
CA ALA A 39 -21.41 25.33 27.35
C ALA A 39 -20.77 24.75 26.07
N THR A 40 -19.86 25.49 25.42
CA THR A 40 -19.10 25.07 24.23
C THR A 40 -18.11 23.94 24.55
N VAL A 41 -17.45 23.99 25.72
CA VAL A 41 -16.62 22.88 26.23
C VAL A 41 -17.46 21.65 26.51
N ARG A 42 -18.71 21.82 26.98
CA ARG A 42 -19.64 20.71 27.27
C ARG A 42 -20.21 20.09 25.99
N GLU A 43 -20.31 20.84 24.91
CA GLU A 43 -20.74 20.39 23.59
C GLU A 43 -19.65 19.55 22.90
N TRP A 44 -18.37 19.91 23.07
CA TRP A 44 -17.21 19.09 22.66
C TRP A 44 -16.96 17.86 23.55
N MET A 45 -17.62 17.79 24.71
CA MET A 45 -17.59 16.66 25.64
C MET A 45 -18.79 15.72 25.49
N GLN A 46 -19.72 15.99 24.56
CA GLN A 46 -20.77 15.05 24.21
C GLN A 46 -20.33 14.27 22.97
N PRO A 47 -19.64 13.12 23.15
CA PRO A 47 -19.30 12.26 22.04
C PRO A 47 -20.54 11.95 21.19
N PRO A 48 -20.48 11.90 19.83
CA PRO A 48 -21.53 11.23 19.06
C PRO A 48 -21.81 9.87 19.72
N ALA A 49 -23.07 9.63 20.08
CA ALA A 49 -23.49 8.58 21.00
C ALA A 49 -23.10 7.15 20.58
N ASP A 50 -22.63 7.00 19.34
CA ASP A 50 -22.44 5.71 18.65
C ASP A 50 -20.97 5.26 18.58
N LEU A 51 -19.98 6.11 18.90
CA LEU A 51 -18.55 5.72 18.89
C LEU A 51 -18.04 5.43 20.32
N PRO A 52 -17.22 4.38 20.53
CA PRO A 52 -16.56 4.16 21.81
C PRO A 52 -15.65 5.33 22.19
N LEU A 53 -15.66 5.72 23.46
CA LEU A 53 -14.79 6.75 24.00
C LEU A 53 -13.56 6.10 24.67
N LEU A 54 -12.37 6.48 24.22
CA LEU A 54 -11.09 6.14 24.83
C LEU A 54 -10.54 7.36 25.56
N THR A 55 -10.44 7.28 26.88
CA THR A 55 -9.71 8.27 27.69
C THR A 55 -8.37 7.69 28.10
N ILE A 56 -7.28 8.23 27.56
CA ILE A 56 -5.91 7.86 27.90
C ILE A 56 -5.42 8.75 29.04
N ASP A 57 -5.06 8.12 30.15
CA ASP A 57 -4.39 8.74 31.28
C ASP A 57 -2.95 8.26 31.35
N MET A 58 -2.02 9.18 31.06
CA MET A 58 -0.59 8.92 31.09
C MET A 58 0.08 9.71 32.22
N PRO A 59 0.80 9.03 33.15
CA PRO A 59 1.53 9.72 34.21
C PRO A 59 2.50 10.77 33.65
N PHE A 60 2.62 11.92 34.34
CA PHE A 60 3.45 13.03 33.89
C PHE A 60 4.88 12.61 33.52
N ALA A 61 5.52 11.77 34.33
CA ALA A 61 6.88 11.28 34.05
C ALA A 61 6.97 10.51 32.71
N ASN A 62 5.95 9.73 32.37
CA ASN A 62 5.89 8.99 31.10
C ASN A 62 5.57 9.92 29.93
N TYR A 63 4.68 10.90 30.15
CA TYR A 63 4.38 11.91 29.16
C TYR A 63 5.60 12.77 28.83
N SER A 64 6.44 13.12 29.81
CA SER A 64 7.70 13.81 29.59
C SER A 64 8.63 13.06 28.63
N LEU A 65 8.73 11.72 28.74
CA LEU A 65 9.52 10.92 27.82
C LEU A 65 8.98 10.96 26.38
N LEU A 66 7.66 10.97 26.19
CA LEU A 66 7.07 11.19 24.86
C LEU A 66 7.38 12.58 24.31
N LEU A 67 7.38 13.61 25.15
CA LEU A 67 7.74 14.97 24.74
C LEU A 67 9.21 15.10 24.36
N GLU A 68 10.11 14.38 25.04
CA GLU A 68 11.51 14.26 24.66
C GLU A 68 11.64 13.60 23.27
N LYS A 69 10.93 12.48 23.06
CA LYS A 69 10.91 11.79 21.75
C LYS A 69 10.37 12.68 20.63
N ARG A 70 9.30 13.44 20.91
CA ARG A 70 8.72 14.44 20.00
C ARG A 70 9.73 15.53 19.66
N THR A 71 10.45 16.05 20.66
CA THR A 71 11.48 17.08 20.46
C THR A 71 12.60 16.56 19.56
N ALA A 72 13.06 15.33 19.79
CA ALA A 72 14.06 14.68 18.94
C ALA A 72 13.54 14.50 17.50
N ALA A 73 12.26 14.12 17.33
CA ALA A 73 11.66 13.96 16.00
C ALA A 73 11.66 15.25 15.18
N PHE A 74 11.37 16.40 15.79
CA PHE A 74 11.46 17.69 15.09
C PHE A 74 12.89 18.07 14.68
N ALA A 75 13.91 17.57 15.37
CA ALA A 75 15.30 17.80 14.98
C ALA A 75 15.72 16.99 13.75
N THR A 76 15.11 15.83 13.53
CA THR A 76 15.42 14.91 12.42
C THR A 76 14.36 14.88 11.31
N GLY A 77 13.24 15.60 11.48
CA GLY A 77 12.07 15.56 10.59
C GLY A 77 11.24 14.27 10.69
N ALA A 78 11.58 13.34 11.58
CA ALA A 78 10.94 12.03 11.68
C ALA A 78 11.03 11.40 13.08
N VAL A 79 9.97 10.69 13.46
CA VAL A 79 9.97 9.78 14.61
C VAL A 79 10.57 8.44 14.18
N LEU A 80 11.73 8.10 14.75
CA LEU A 80 12.29 6.75 14.65
C LEU A 80 11.89 5.95 15.90
N ALA A 81 10.96 5.02 15.75
CA ALA A 81 10.46 4.25 16.89
C ALA A 81 11.34 3.05 17.16
N THR A 82 11.49 2.70 18.44
CA THR A 82 12.22 1.52 18.92
C THR A 82 11.39 0.82 20.00
N PRO A 83 11.69 -0.45 20.34
CA PRO A 83 10.98 -1.15 21.41
C PRO A 83 11.13 -0.49 22.79
N ASN A 84 12.18 0.32 22.99
CA ASN A 84 12.45 0.99 24.26
C ASN A 84 11.65 2.28 24.46
N ASP A 85 10.94 2.77 23.43
CA ASP A 85 10.17 4.02 23.51
C ASP A 85 8.79 3.85 24.17
N PHE A 86 8.39 2.63 24.53
CA PHE A 86 7.10 2.35 25.15
C PHE A 86 7.04 2.83 26.60
N VAL A 87 6.02 3.63 26.92
CA VAL A 87 5.74 4.13 28.27
C VAL A 87 4.38 3.65 28.77
N ASN A 88 4.21 3.46 30.08
CA ASN A 88 2.95 2.97 30.64
C ASN A 88 1.86 4.06 30.65
N ALA A 89 0.63 3.67 30.35
CA ALA A 89 -0.58 4.47 30.52
C ALA A 89 -1.76 3.55 30.85
N ASP A 90 -2.91 4.16 31.15
CA ASP A 90 -4.19 3.45 31.30
C ASP A 90 -5.20 4.03 30.29
N ILE A 91 -6.00 3.16 29.69
CA ILE A 91 -7.12 3.55 28.81
C ILE A 91 -8.43 3.22 29.53
N ARG A 92 -9.25 4.24 29.76
CA ARG A 92 -10.65 4.07 30.17
C ARG A 92 -11.51 4.01 28.91
N LEU A 93 -11.94 2.80 28.55
CA LEU A 93 -12.88 2.54 27.45
C LEU A 93 -14.31 2.70 27.98
N THR A 94 -15.08 3.60 27.38
CA THR A 94 -16.51 3.74 27.66
C THR A 94 -17.33 3.39 26.41
N GLN A 95 -18.20 2.39 26.54
CA GLN A 95 -19.09 1.93 25.47
C GLN A 95 -20.41 1.44 26.09
N ASN A 96 -21.54 1.77 25.48
CA ASN A 96 -22.88 1.36 25.95
C ASN A 96 -23.14 1.69 27.43
N GLY A 97 -22.62 2.82 27.92
CA GLY A 97 -22.75 3.26 29.31
C GLY A 97 -21.88 2.49 30.32
N GLN A 98 -21.05 1.55 29.88
CA GLN A 98 -20.09 0.82 30.72
C GLN A 98 -18.68 1.36 30.52
N THR A 99 -17.91 1.47 31.61
CA THR A 99 -16.51 1.91 31.57
C THR A 99 -15.59 0.83 32.13
N THR A 100 -14.55 0.49 31.37
CA THR A 100 -13.52 -0.47 31.76
C THR A 100 -12.13 0.17 31.64
N THR A 101 -11.28 -0.01 32.65
CA THR A 101 -9.89 0.45 32.62
C THR A 101 -8.97 -0.65 32.12
N ILE A 102 -8.14 -0.33 31.13
CA ILE A 102 -7.25 -1.25 30.44
C ILE A 102 -5.82 -0.70 30.58
N PRO A 103 -4.91 -1.40 31.28
CA PRO A 103 -3.52 -0.97 31.37
C PRO A 103 -2.81 -1.21 30.05
N VAL A 104 -2.10 -0.18 29.55
CA VAL A 104 -1.40 -0.23 28.26
C VAL A 104 0.04 0.27 28.36
N ARG A 105 0.82 -0.02 27.33
CA ARG A 105 2.03 0.73 26.97
C ARG A 105 1.79 1.45 25.65
N LEU A 106 2.23 2.69 25.54
CA LEU A 106 2.11 3.51 24.34
C LEU A 106 3.47 4.09 23.95
N ARG A 107 3.70 4.25 22.65
CA ARG A 107 4.81 5.04 22.08
C ARG A 107 4.31 5.89 20.92
N LEU A 108 5.04 6.94 20.56
CA LEU A 108 4.82 7.62 19.27
C LEU A 108 5.08 6.63 18.14
N ARG A 109 4.18 6.58 17.16
CA ARG A 109 4.36 5.75 15.96
C ARG A 109 5.47 6.33 15.08
N GLN A 110 6.24 5.45 14.44
CA GLN A 110 7.20 5.84 13.42
C GLN A 110 6.52 6.55 12.26
N GLY A 111 7.10 7.66 11.81
CA GLY A 111 6.49 8.53 10.81
C GLY A 111 7.12 9.92 10.78
N PRO A 112 6.57 10.85 9.99
CA PRO A 112 7.06 12.22 9.89
C PRO A 112 6.77 13.02 11.16
N ALA A 113 7.67 13.93 11.51
CA ALA A 113 7.52 14.79 12.68
C ALA A 113 6.30 15.73 12.58
N ASP A 114 5.85 16.04 11.37
CA ASP A 114 4.69 16.91 11.10
C ASP A 114 3.38 16.36 11.69
N TRP A 115 3.30 15.05 11.95
CA TRP A 115 2.17 14.45 12.67
C TRP A 115 2.11 14.82 14.16
N LEU A 116 3.17 15.42 14.70
CA LEU A 116 3.32 15.73 16.12
C LEU A 116 3.09 17.22 16.43
N VAL A 117 2.49 17.98 15.53
CA VAL A 117 2.16 19.40 15.80
C VAL A 117 1.30 19.55 17.06
N GLU A 118 1.48 20.66 17.77
CA GLU A 118 0.72 20.95 18.99
C GLU A 118 -0.77 21.08 18.66
N GLY A 119 -1.64 20.55 19.53
CA GLY A 119 -3.08 20.44 19.27
C GLY A 119 -3.46 19.42 18.18
N GLY A 120 -2.49 18.86 17.45
CA GLY A 120 -2.71 17.86 16.41
C GLY A 120 -3.07 16.47 16.95
N LYS A 121 -3.45 15.60 16.01
CA LYS A 121 -3.78 14.21 16.29
C LYS A 121 -2.56 13.29 16.15
N TRP A 122 -1.81 13.14 17.23
CA TRP A 122 -0.60 12.32 17.25
C TRP A 122 -0.92 10.84 17.03
N ALA A 123 -0.09 10.15 16.26
CA ALA A 123 -0.20 8.71 16.05
C ALA A 123 0.56 7.92 17.13
N PHE A 124 -0.07 6.88 17.66
CA PHE A 124 0.48 6.02 18.70
C PHE A 124 0.48 4.55 18.27
N ASP A 125 1.51 3.83 18.68
CA ASP A 125 1.47 2.37 18.78
C ASP A 125 1.18 1.99 20.24
N GLY A 126 0.33 0.99 20.45
CA GLY A 126 -0.10 0.54 21.76
C GLY A 126 -0.09 -0.97 21.94
N GLN A 127 0.19 -1.39 23.17
CA GLN A 127 0.17 -2.77 23.62
C GLN A 127 -0.59 -2.86 24.95
N THR A 128 -1.55 -3.76 25.06
CA THR A 128 -2.22 -4.03 26.34
C THR A 128 -1.28 -4.76 27.30
N ARG A 129 -1.55 -4.63 28.59
CA ARG A 129 -0.81 -5.33 29.66
C ARG A 129 -1.76 -6.27 30.41
N GLN A 130 -1.19 -7.17 31.21
CA GLN A 130 -1.95 -8.02 32.15
C GLN A 130 -3.01 -8.89 31.47
N ASN A 131 -2.74 -9.39 30.26
CA ASN A 131 -3.65 -10.21 29.44
C ASN A 131 -5.03 -9.57 29.21
N THR A 132 -5.09 -8.24 29.23
CA THR A 132 -6.30 -7.48 28.87
C THR A 132 -6.37 -7.26 27.36
N VAL A 133 -7.55 -6.91 26.86
CA VAL A 133 -7.78 -6.57 25.45
C VAL A 133 -8.52 -5.24 25.34
N LEU A 134 -8.16 -4.45 24.33
CA LEU A 134 -8.86 -3.22 23.97
C LEU A 134 -9.66 -3.48 22.71
N LEU A 135 -10.99 -3.55 22.82
CA LEU A 135 -11.88 -3.80 21.68
C LEU A 135 -11.46 -5.05 20.87
N GLY A 136 -11.03 -6.10 21.58
CA GLY A 136 -10.56 -7.36 20.99
C GLY A 136 -9.08 -7.38 20.58
N LEU A 137 -8.33 -6.28 20.77
CA LEU A 137 -6.94 -6.17 20.35
C LEU A 137 -5.97 -6.19 21.55
N GLN A 138 -4.84 -6.89 21.39
CA GLN A 138 -3.69 -6.78 22.29
C GLN A 138 -2.66 -5.77 21.78
N GLN A 139 -2.42 -5.75 20.47
CA GLN A 139 -1.60 -4.75 19.81
C GLN A 139 -2.44 -3.90 18.86
N PHE A 140 -2.23 -2.58 18.91
CA PHE A 140 -3.02 -1.64 18.13
C PHE A 140 -2.22 -0.39 17.79
N SER A 141 -2.75 0.38 16.84
CA SER A 141 -2.32 1.75 16.59
C SER A 141 -3.52 2.68 16.66
N LEU A 142 -3.27 3.91 17.11
CA LEU A 142 -4.22 5.02 17.08
C LEU A 142 -3.66 6.07 16.13
N GLN A 143 -4.43 6.49 15.15
CA GLN A 143 -4.00 7.54 14.22
C GLN A 143 -5.18 8.43 13.82
N ASP A 144 -4.83 9.59 13.26
CA ASP A 144 -5.79 10.45 12.59
C ASP A 144 -6.36 9.74 11.34
N PRO A 145 -7.67 9.48 11.25
CA PRO A 145 -8.27 8.88 10.07
C PRO A 145 -8.09 9.72 8.79
N ALA A 146 -7.88 11.04 8.91
CA ALA A 146 -7.63 11.92 7.76
C ALA A 146 -6.33 11.61 7.03
N THR A 147 -5.35 11.03 7.72
CA THR A 147 -4.04 10.68 7.12
C THR A 147 -4.11 9.49 6.17
N ASN A 148 -5.25 8.80 6.12
CA ASN A 148 -5.38 7.54 5.41
C ASN A 148 -6.82 7.35 4.91
N GLY A 149 -7.45 8.38 4.34
CA GLY A 149 -8.68 8.23 3.57
C GLY A 149 -9.98 7.90 4.33
N TRP A 150 -10.03 8.06 5.67
CA TRP A 150 -11.24 7.85 6.48
C TRP A 150 -11.98 6.53 6.16
N LEU A 151 -13.28 6.60 5.82
CA LEU A 151 -14.12 5.43 5.56
C LEU A 151 -13.72 4.68 4.29
N ASN A 152 -13.05 5.32 3.34
CA ASN A 152 -12.57 4.63 2.14
C ASN A 152 -11.51 3.60 2.52
N GLN A 153 -10.66 3.91 3.50
CA GLN A 153 -9.69 2.96 4.02
C GLN A 153 -10.32 1.83 4.81
N TRP A 154 -11.32 2.13 5.65
CA TRP A 154 -12.06 1.09 6.34
C TRP A 154 -12.68 0.12 5.32
N LEU A 155 -13.38 0.64 4.32
CA LEU A 155 -14.04 -0.19 3.33
C LEU A 155 -13.06 -0.95 2.43
N PHE A 156 -11.92 -0.34 2.09
CA PHE A 156 -10.84 -1.01 1.38
C PHE A 156 -10.35 -2.24 2.16
N THR A 157 -10.06 -2.10 3.47
CA THR A 157 -9.59 -3.25 4.27
C THR A 157 -10.68 -4.30 4.50
N GLU A 158 -11.95 -3.91 4.58
CA GLU A 158 -13.07 -4.86 4.59
C GLU A 158 -13.14 -5.65 3.26
N SER A 159 -13.00 -4.98 2.11
CA SER A 159 -13.05 -5.65 0.80
C SER A 159 -11.88 -6.63 0.59
N LEU A 160 -10.70 -6.31 1.13
CA LEU A 160 -9.55 -7.21 1.11
C LEU A 160 -9.79 -8.45 1.98
N ALA A 161 -10.36 -8.27 3.17
CA ALA A 161 -10.70 -9.37 4.07
C ALA A 161 -11.76 -10.30 3.44
N GLU A 162 -12.77 -9.75 2.75
CA GLU A 162 -13.75 -10.53 1.98
C GLU A 162 -13.07 -11.35 0.86
N ALA A 163 -12.03 -10.79 0.22
CA ALA A 163 -11.20 -11.48 -0.77
C ALA A 163 -10.15 -12.45 -0.17
N GLY A 164 -10.14 -12.66 1.15
CA GLY A 164 -9.21 -13.58 1.83
C GLY A 164 -7.77 -13.05 1.96
N ILE A 165 -7.56 -11.75 1.72
CA ILE A 165 -6.28 -11.06 1.87
C ILE A 165 -6.18 -10.48 3.28
N LEU A 166 -5.02 -10.66 3.94
CA LEU A 166 -4.80 -10.13 5.27
C LEU A 166 -4.85 -8.60 5.24
N ALA A 167 -5.74 -8.02 6.05
CA ALA A 167 -5.92 -6.57 6.10
C ALA A 167 -6.10 -6.05 7.53
N ALA A 168 -5.51 -4.90 7.83
CA ALA A 168 -5.57 -4.34 9.18
C ALA A 168 -7.00 -3.83 9.47
N ARG A 169 -7.72 -4.52 10.36
CA ARG A 169 -9.07 -4.11 10.77
C ARG A 169 -9.04 -2.75 11.46
N GLN A 170 -10.05 -1.94 11.18
CA GLN A 170 -10.17 -0.57 11.66
C GLN A 170 -11.47 -0.36 12.44
N GLN A 171 -11.40 0.46 13.48
CA GLN A 171 -12.55 0.89 14.25
C GLN A 171 -12.41 2.37 14.62
N PHE A 172 -13.44 3.16 14.32
CA PHE A 172 -13.48 4.57 14.73
C PHE A 172 -13.79 4.68 16.23
N VAL A 173 -13.05 5.54 16.91
CA VAL A 173 -13.18 5.82 18.35
C VAL A 173 -13.03 7.31 18.60
N GLN A 174 -13.54 7.78 19.72
CA GLN A 174 -13.24 9.13 20.19
C GLN A 174 -12.12 9.08 21.20
N LEU A 175 -11.20 10.04 21.11
CA LEU A 175 -10.01 10.08 21.94
C LEU A 175 -10.01 11.31 22.85
N VAL A 176 -9.80 11.06 24.13
CA VAL A 176 -9.35 12.06 25.11
C VAL A 176 -7.97 11.65 25.59
N PHE A 177 -6.98 12.51 25.44
CA PHE A 177 -5.60 12.23 25.83
C PHE A 177 -5.16 13.22 26.92
N ASN A 178 -4.86 12.72 28.12
CA ASN A 178 -4.47 13.53 29.29
C ASN A 178 -5.43 14.71 29.58
N GLY A 179 -6.73 14.48 29.39
CA GLY A 179 -7.79 15.47 29.63
C GLY A 179 -8.09 16.40 28.45
N GLU A 180 -7.33 16.33 27.36
CA GLU A 180 -7.59 17.07 26.13
C GLU A 180 -8.42 16.22 25.16
N ALA A 181 -9.54 16.74 24.67
CA ALA A 181 -10.32 16.08 23.62
C ALA A 181 -9.58 16.18 22.29
N LYS A 182 -9.23 15.04 21.71
CA LYS A 182 -8.48 14.92 20.45
C LYS A 182 -9.36 14.58 19.25
N GLY A 183 -10.67 14.38 19.47
CA GLY A 183 -11.63 14.08 18.43
C GLY A 183 -11.63 12.60 18.01
N ILE A 184 -12.02 12.34 16.77
CA ILE A 184 -12.17 11.02 16.20
C ILE A 184 -10.81 10.48 15.75
N TYR A 185 -10.52 9.28 16.19
CA TYR A 185 -9.35 8.49 15.83
C TYR A 185 -9.79 7.20 15.18
N VAL A 186 -8.89 6.58 14.43
CA VAL A 186 -9.02 5.18 14.03
C VAL A 186 -8.10 4.33 14.90
N LEU A 187 -8.69 3.34 15.56
CA LEU A 187 -8.01 2.22 16.18
C LEU A 187 -7.80 1.15 15.11
N GLN A 188 -6.54 0.84 14.81
CA GLN A 188 -6.19 -0.13 13.79
C GLN A 188 -5.40 -1.29 14.40
N THR A 189 -5.72 -2.51 13.97
CA THR A 189 -5.04 -3.74 14.39
C THR A 189 -3.55 -3.65 14.05
N LYS A 190 -2.69 -4.01 15.01
CA LYS A 190 -1.30 -4.38 14.73
C LYS A 190 -1.18 -5.90 14.76
N TRP A 191 -0.29 -6.42 13.94
CA TRP A 191 -0.19 -7.86 13.72
C TRP A 191 0.47 -8.57 14.88
N ASP A 192 -0.31 -9.44 15.51
CA ASP A 192 0.11 -10.42 16.48
C ASP A 192 -0.53 -11.78 16.11
N MET A 193 -0.21 -12.82 16.87
CA MET A 193 -0.76 -14.16 16.64
C MET A 193 -2.29 -14.19 16.72
N ALA A 194 -2.91 -13.36 17.56
CA ALA A 194 -4.36 -13.31 17.70
C ALA A 194 -5.03 -12.63 16.49
N ALA A 195 -4.42 -11.58 15.94
CA ALA A 195 -4.87 -10.89 14.74
C ALA A 195 -4.81 -11.80 13.51
N LEU A 196 -3.74 -12.61 13.38
CA LEU A 196 -3.61 -13.61 12.32
C LEU A 196 -4.68 -14.71 12.46
N ALA A 197 -4.86 -15.26 13.65
CA ALA A 197 -5.88 -16.27 13.93
C ALA A 197 -7.31 -15.74 13.66
N ALA A 198 -7.59 -14.48 13.99
CA ALA A 198 -8.88 -13.83 13.73
C ALA A 198 -9.19 -13.66 12.22
N GLN A 199 -8.20 -13.86 11.34
CA GLN A 199 -8.32 -13.85 9.88
C GLN A 199 -8.02 -15.24 9.27
N GLY A 200 -8.08 -16.29 10.09
CA GLY A 200 -7.97 -17.68 9.61
C GLY A 200 -6.55 -18.11 9.24
N ARG A 201 -5.52 -17.47 9.81
CA ARG A 201 -4.13 -17.91 9.67
C ARG A 201 -3.63 -18.55 10.96
N GLU A 202 -2.80 -19.58 10.79
CA GLU A 202 -2.04 -20.15 11.89
C GLU A 202 -1.02 -19.13 12.44
N PRO A 203 -0.60 -19.25 13.70
CA PRO A 203 0.48 -18.42 14.24
C PRO A 203 1.74 -18.49 13.36
N GLY A 204 2.25 -17.33 12.97
CA GLY A 204 3.43 -17.23 12.11
C GLY A 204 4.08 -15.87 12.18
N ALA A 205 5.24 -15.75 11.53
CA ALA A 205 6.04 -14.54 11.53
C ALA A 205 5.48 -13.48 10.57
N VAL A 206 5.58 -12.21 10.96
CA VAL A 206 5.34 -11.06 10.07
C VAL A 206 6.66 -10.34 9.81
N VAL A 207 6.96 -10.06 8.55
CA VAL A 207 8.17 -9.36 8.11
C VAL A 207 7.81 -8.14 7.28
N GLY A 208 8.74 -7.19 7.14
CA GLY A 208 8.56 -5.99 6.32
C GLY A 208 9.92 -5.38 5.96
N PHE A 209 9.93 -4.14 5.50
CA PHE A 209 11.17 -3.40 5.24
C PHE A 209 11.45 -2.35 6.32
N ASP A 210 12.72 -2.06 6.57
CA ASP A 210 13.12 -0.98 7.46
C ASP A 210 12.87 0.36 6.76
N THR A 211 11.93 1.12 7.31
CA THR A 211 11.48 2.39 6.76
C THR A 211 12.21 3.60 7.35
N ALA A 212 13.12 3.42 8.31
CA ALA A 212 13.80 4.52 8.98
C ALA A 212 14.54 5.44 7.99
N ARG A 213 15.22 4.84 7.01
CA ARG A 213 15.93 5.59 5.95
C ARG A 213 14.98 6.44 5.10
N LEU A 214 13.78 5.94 4.80
CA LEU A 214 12.78 6.66 4.02
C LEU A 214 12.27 7.88 4.79
N TRP A 215 11.99 7.73 6.09
CA TRP A 215 11.54 8.84 6.93
C TRP A 215 12.61 9.91 7.13
N LEU A 216 13.87 9.50 7.36
CA LEU A 216 14.99 10.43 7.47
C LEU A 216 15.26 11.16 6.15
N ALA A 217 15.17 10.48 5.01
CA ALA A 217 15.29 11.12 3.71
C ALA A 217 14.19 12.17 3.51
N ARG A 218 12.93 11.85 3.81
CA ARG A 218 11.84 12.84 3.78
C ARG A 218 12.12 14.03 4.70
N GLY A 219 12.58 13.77 5.92
CA GLY A 219 12.92 14.81 6.91
C GLY A 219 14.05 15.74 6.45
N GLN A 220 15.06 15.20 5.76
CA GLN A 220 16.19 15.96 5.20
C GLN A 220 15.75 16.98 4.14
N PHE A 221 14.65 16.72 3.45
CA PHE A 221 14.06 17.60 2.43
C PHE A 221 12.80 18.32 2.95
N ASP A 222 12.81 18.72 4.23
CA ASP A 222 11.73 19.51 4.86
C ASP A 222 10.33 18.91 4.70
N GLY A 223 10.23 17.58 4.63
CA GLY A 223 8.96 16.87 4.48
C GLY A 223 8.52 16.65 3.02
N ASP A 224 9.29 17.08 2.02
CA ASP A 224 8.97 16.94 0.61
C ASP A 224 9.40 15.56 0.06
N TRP A 225 8.42 14.71 -0.20
CA TRP A 225 8.65 13.40 -0.81
C TRP A 225 9.15 13.48 -2.25
N ALA A 226 8.67 14.43 -3.05
CA ALA A 226 9.08 14.55 -4.45
C ALA A 226 10.57 14.92 -4.51
N ALA A 227 11.01 15.85 -3.67
CA ALA A 227 12.42 16.20 -3.56
C ALA A 227 13.27 15.03 -3.03
N ALA A 228 12.81 14.34 -1.99
CA ALA A 228 13.55 13.20 -1.41
C ALA A 228 13.70 12.02 -2.38
N LEU A 229 12.66 11.68 -3.13
CA LEU A 229 12.67 10.59 -4.11
C LEU A 229 13.42 10.95 -5.40
N ALA A 230 13.52 12.24 -5.71
CA ALA A 230 14.30 12.73 -6.84
C ALA A 230 15.81 12.84 -6.55
N ASP A 231 16.27 12.64 -5.30
CA ASP A 231 17.69 12.72 -4.95
C ASP A 231 18.50 11.61 -5.63
N PRO A 232 19.39 11.96 -6.59
CA PRO A 232 20.17 10.96 -7.33
C PRO A 232 21.25 10.30 -6.45
N VAL A 233 21.58 10.87 -5.29
CA VAL A 233 22.65 10.37 -4.40
C VAL A 233 22.11 9.40 -3.37
N ALA A 234 21.10 9.79 -2.58
CA ALA A 234 20.53 8.91 -1.56
C ALA A 234 19.75 7.73 -2.16
N ARG A 235 19.20 7.89 -3.38
CA ARG A 235 18.50 6.84 -4.14
C ARG A 235 17.45 6.09 -3.30
N VAL A 236 16.65 6.84 -2.53
CA VAL A 236 15.50 6.26 -1.82
C VAL A 236 14.34 6.02 -2.78
N SER A 237 13.57 4.96 -2.54
CA SER A 237 12.39 4.63 -3.32
C SER A 237 11.30 4.08 -2.40
N LEU A 238 10.06 4.42 -2.71
CA LEU A 238 8.89 3.87 -2.03
C LEU A 238 8.48 2.50 -2.58
N ASP A 239 9.03 2.09 -3.72
CA ASP A 239 8.57 0.90 -4.47
C ASP A 239 9.75 -0.04 -4.84
N ASP A 240 10.99 0.46 -4.86
CA ASP A 240 12.19 -0.32 -5.13
C ASP A 240 12.81 -0.90 -3.85
N TYR A 241 12.53 -2.18 -3.62
CA TYR A 241 12.98 -2.94 -2.46
C TYR A 241 14.47 -3.26 -2.44
N ARG A 242 15.21 -3.06 -3.55
CA ARG A 242 16.59 -3.56 -3.69
C ARG A 242 17.60 -2.90 -2.74
N LEU A 243 17.32 -1.69 -2.29
CA LEU A 243 18.22 -0.90 -1.41
C LEU A 243 17.72 -0.78 0.04
N LEU A 244 16.58 -1.39 0.36
CA LEU A 244 16.04 -1.39 1.72
C LEU A 244 16.51 -2.60 2.50
N GLU A 245 16.84 -2.37 3.76
CA GLU A 245 17.05 -3.46 4.70
C GLU A 245 15.69 -4.11 5.00
N VAL A 246 15.66 -5.43 5.06
CA VAL A 246 14.47 -6.14 5.57
C VAL A 246 14.37 -5.84 7.05
N ALA A 247 13.25 -5.28 7.50
CA ALA A 247 13.03 -4.93 8.89
C ALA A 247 13.15 -6.18 9.75
N THR A 248 14.09 -6.13 10.68
CA THR A 248 14.35 -7.18 11.65
C THR A 248 13.67 -6.91 12.99
N GLU A 249 12.78 -5.90 13.08
CA GLU A 249 12.05 -5.60 14.31
C GLU A 249 11.17 -6.80 14.67
N ARG A 250 11.71 -7.60 15.59
CA ARG A 250 11.11 -8.79 16.13
C ARG A 250 10.21 -8.38 17.27
N ASP A 251 8.95 -8.79 17.21
CA ASP A 251 8.09 -8.70 18.39
C ASP A 251 8.79 -9.45 19.55
N PRO A 252 9.04 -8.78 20.71
CA PRO A 252 9.70 -9.42 21.85
C PRO A 252 8.99 -10.70 22.33
N SER A 253 7.69 -10.88 22.07
CA SER A 253 7.01 -12.14 22.37
C SER A 253 7.44 -13.27 21.43
N LEU A 254 7.87 -12.97 20.20
CA LEU A 254 8.47 -13.93 19.26
C LEU A 254 9.89 -14.32 19.66
N ALA A 255 10.57 -13.52 20.51
CA ALA A 255 11.93 -13.80 20.99
C ALA A 255 12.04 -15.12 21.78
N GLN A 256 10.91 -15.60 22.32
CA GLN A 256 10.85 -16.74 23.23
C GLN A 256 10.43 -18.04 22.54
N ASP A 257 10.04 -17.99 21.26
CA ASP A 257 9.58 -19.14 20.49
C ASP A 257 10.58 -19.47 19.37
N GLU A 258 11.32 -20.58 19.52
CA GLU A 258 12.34 -21.03 18.56
C GLU A 258 11.77 -21.30 17.16
N VAL A 259 10.52 -21.77 17.05
CA VAL A 259 9.90 -22.08 15.76
C VAL A 259 9.55 -20.79 15.03
N LEU A 260 8.91 -19.84 15.71
CA LEU A 260 8.60 -18.53 15.13
C LEU A 260 9.88 -17.75 14.81
N THR A 261 10.95 -17.95 15.59
CA THR A 261 12.29 -17.42 15.27
C THR A 261 12.77 -17.91 13.91
N ALA A 262 12.77 -19.23 13.72
CA ALA A 262 13.27 -19.85 12.52
C ALA A 262 12.42 -19.47 11.29
N GLN A 263 11.10 -19.34 11.46
CA GLN A 263 10.20 -18.85 10.42
C GLN A 263 10.54 -17.41 10.02
N PHE A 264 10.72 -16.51 11.00
CA PHE A 264 11.10 -15.13 10.76
C PHE A 264 12.44 -15.03 10.02
N GLU A 265 13.46 -15.74 10.51
CA GLU A 265 14.80 -15.76 9.89
C GLU A 265 14.77 -16.35 8.47
N GLY A 266 13.97 -17.40 8.25
CA GLY A 266 13.75 -18.00 6.94
C GLY A 266 13.08 -17.03 5.95
N ALA A 267 12.05 -16.30 6.41
CA ALA A 267 11.36 -15.28 5.61
C ALA A 267 12.30 -14.12 5.23
N VAL A 268 13.09 -13.62 6.20
CA VAL A 268 14.12 -12.60 5.96
C VAL A 268 15.17 -13.10 4.97
N GLY A 269 15.61 -14.36 5.11
CA GLY A 269 16.54 -15.01 4.18
C GLY A 269 16.01 -15.01 2.75
N ARG A 270 14.77 -15.44 2.54
CA ARG A 270 14.13 -15.46 1.20
C ARG A 270 14.02 -14.07 0.58
N LEU A 271 13.61 -13.06 1.35
CA LEU A 271 13.56 -11.68 0.86
C LEU A 271 14.95 -11.18 0.41
N ARG A 272 16.01 -11.52 1.15
CA ARG A 272 17.40 -11.19 0.76
C ARG A 272 17.86 -11.93 -0.49
N GLN A 273 17.54 -13.21 -0.61
CA GLN A 273 17.84 -14.00 -1.82
C GLN A 273 17.13 -13.42 -3.05
N MET A 274 15.88 -12.97 -2.90
CA MET A 274 15.15 -12.26 -3.95
C MET A 274 15.81 -10.90 -4.29
N GLN A 275 16.21 -10.11 -3.29
CA GLN A 275 16.97 -8.87 -3.50
C GLN A 275 18.26 -9.09 -4.29
N GLN A 276 18.91 -10.24 -4.10
CA GLN A 276 20.14 -10.65 -4.78
C GLN A 276 19.88 -11.30 -6.16
N GLY A 277 18.62 -11.54 -6.53
CA GLY A 277 18.23 -12.23 -7.76
C GLY A 277 18.52 -13.74 -7.76
N GLU A 278 18.74 -14.34 -6.59
CA GLU A 278 19.05 -15.78 -6.45
C GLU A 278 17.81 -16.66 -6.61
N ILE A 279 16.64 -16.15 -6.20
CA ILE A 279 15.35 -16.82 -6.33
C ILE A 279 14.32 -15.87 -6.95
N ALA A 280 13.40 -16.43 -7.75
CA ALA A 280 12.33 -15.66 -8.36
C ALA A 280 11.34 -15.14 -7.29
N PRO A 281 10.71 -13.97 -7.48
CA PRO A 281 9.67 -13.49 -6.58
C PRO A 281 8.52 -14.48 -6.39
N ALA A 282 8.11 -15.21 -7.43
CA ALA A 282 7.13 -16.28 -7.31
C ALA A 282 7.62 -17.53 -6.55
N ALA A 283 8.87 -17.59 -6.06
CA ALA A 283 9.32 -18.58 -5.08
C ALA A 283 9.27 -18.03 -3.63
N VAL A 284 9.17 -16.71 -3.48
CA VAL A 284 9.05 -16.01 -2.20
C VAL A 284 7.60 -15.78 -1.83
N PHE A 285 6.78 -15.31 -2.76
CA PHE A 285 5.38 -14.95 -2.50
C PHE A 285 4.41 -16.06 -2.93
N GLU A 286 3.24 -16.07 -2.31
CA GLU A 286 2.07 -16.76 -2.85
C GLU A 286 1.51 -15.96 -4.02
N ALA A 287 1.90 -16.32 -5.25
CA ALA A 287 1.65 -15.51 -6.45
C ALA A 287 0.16 -15.20 -6.67
N ALA A 288 -0.72 -16.17 -6.44
CA ALA A 288 -2.17 -15.99 -6.57
C ALA A 288 -2.69 -14.90 -5.62
N GLN A 289 -2.28 -14.94 -4.37
CA GLN A 289 -2.75 -14.00 -3.35
C GLN A 289 -2.11 -12.61 -3.50
N TYR A 290 -0.82 -12.57 -3.87
CA TYR A 290 -0.15 -11.31 -4.14
C TYR A 290 -0.72 -10.61 -5.38
N GLY A 291 -0.98 -11.35 -6.46
CA GLY A 291 -1.66 -10.83 -7.65
C GLY A 291 -3.06 -10.31 -7.34
N ALA A 292 -3.84 -11.03 -6.54
CA ALA A 292 -5.16 -10.59 -6.10
C ALA A 292 -5.11 -9.30 -5.26
N PHE A 293 -4.13 -9.20 -4.36
CA PHE A 293 -3.88 -7.97 -3.59
C PHE A 293 -3.55 -6.77 -4.49
N LEU A 294 -2.66 -6.94 -5.48
CA LEU A 294 -2.34 -5.87 -6.42
C LEU A 294 -3.57 -5.43 -7.23
N ALA A 295 -4.43 -6.37 -7.65
CA ALA A 295 -5.64 -6.06 -8.40
C ALA A 295 -6.64 -5.24 -7.57
N GLN A 296 -6.79 -5.57 -6.27
CA GLN A 296 -7.60 -4.79 -5.35
C GLN A 296 -7.00 -3.39 -5.11
N VAL A 297 -5.68 -3.30 -4.95
CA VAL A 297 -4.99 -2.01 -4.83
C VAL A 297 -5.24 -1.14 -6.06
N ASP A 298 -5.18 -1.70 -7.27
CA ASP A 298 -5.48 -0.95 -8.50
C ASP A 298 -6.96 -0.54 -8.57
N LEU A 299 -7.90 -1.43 -8.24
CA LEU A 299 -9.32 -1.03 -8.22
C LEU A 299 -9.57 0.15 -7.27
N TRP A 300 -8.94 0.15 -6.10
CA TRP A 300 -9.12 1.20 -5.09
C TRP A 300 -8.20 2.41 -5.24
N GLY A 301 -7.19 2.35 -6.12
CA GLY A 301 -6.13 3.37 -6.18
C GLY A 301 -5.35 3.48 -4.87
N ALA A 302 -5.25 2.39 -4.13
CA ALA A 302 -4.73 2.36 -2.76
C ALA A 302 -3.21 2.19 -2.72
N MET A 303 -2.46 3.00 -3.48
CA MET A 303 -1.01 2.82 -3.70
C MET A 303 -0.18 2.86 -2.43
N GLY A 304 -0.68 3.49 -1.37
CA GLY A 304 -0.03 3.43 -0.06
C GLY A 304 0.19 1.99 0.42
N ALA A 305 -0.69 1.05 0.04
CA ALA A 305 -0.68 -0.32 0.54
C ALA A 305 0.43 -1.18 -0.07
N VAL A 306 0.92 -0.81 -1.27
CA VAL A 306 2.06 -1.46 -1.95
C VAL A 306 3.37 -0.73 -1.72
N SER A 307 3.33 0.45 -1.10
CA SER A 307 4.54 1.17 -0.70
C SER A 307 5.33 0.37 0.33
N LEU A 308 6.65 0.36 0.19
CA LEU A 308 7.60 -0.21 1.14
C LEU A 308 7.53 0.45 2.53
N LEU A 309 6.86 1.62 2.66
CA LEU A 309 6.55 2.24 3.95
C LEU A 309 5.51 1.46 4.77
N ASN A 310 4.58 0.79 4.10
CA ASN A 310 3.38 0.21 4.72
C ASN A 310 3.25 -1.30 4.49
N THR A 311 3.86 -1.83 3.44
CA THR A 311 3.72 -3.25 3.07
C THR A 311 4.41 -4.13 4.09
N GLN A 312 3.65 -5.06 4.64
CA GLN A 312 4.13 -6.14 5.50
C GLN A 312 3.74 -7.48 4.88
N PHE A 313 4.38 -8.55 5.33
CA PHE A 313 4.15 -9.88 4.81
C PHE A 313 4.03 -10.89 5.94
N PHE A 314 3.02 -11.75 5.85
CA PHE A 314 2.89 -12.92 6.71
C PHE A 314 3.64 -14.08 6.07
N ALA A 315 4.49 -14.76 6.85
CA ALA A 315 5.17 -15.97 6.41
C ALA A 315 4.31 -17.18 6.75
N ASP A 316 3.74 -17.82 5.72
CA ASP A 316 2.95 -19.03 5.91
C ASP A 316 3.84 -20.15 6.51
N PRO A 317 3.45 -20.73 7.66
CA PRO A 317 4.28 -21.70 8.36
C PRO A 317 4.39 -23.05 7.63
N THR A 318 3.50 -23.32 6.67
CA THR A 318 3.43 -24.57 5.91
C THR A 318 4.26 -24.49 4.62
N THR A 319 4.09 -23.42 3.84
CA THR A 319 4.76 -23.26 2.53
C THR A 319 6.07 -22.47 2.64
N GLY A 320 6.22 -21.68 3.70
CA GLY A 320 7.30 -20.71 3.87
C GLY A 320 7.24 -19.56 2.87
N ARG A 321 6.11 -19.39 2.16
CA ARG A 321 5.87 -18.28 1.23
C ARG A 321 5.22 -17.12 1.95
N LEU A 322 5.35 -15.94 1.34
CA LEU A 322 4.90 -14.68 1.90
C LEU A 322 3.55 -14.28 1.31
N GLU A 323 2.62 -13.96 2.20
CA GLU A 323 1.32 -13.35 1.88
C GLU A 323 1.39 -11.84 2.15
N PRO A 324 0.80 -10.98 1.29
CA PRO A 324 0.74 -9.56 1.56
C PRO A 324 -0.19 -9.27 2.74
N ILE A 325 0.19 -8.29 3.54
CA ILE A 325 -0.62 -7.73 4.60
C ILE A 325 -0.88 -6.27 4.30
N ALA A 326 -2.15 -5.94 4.04
CA ALA A 326 -2.56 -4.58 3.72
C ALA A 326 -2.73 -3.74 4.99
N GLY A 327 -1.98 -2.63 5.03
CA GLY A 327 -2.12 -1.57 6.02
C GLY A 327 -2.70 -0.31 5.40
N ASN A 328 -1.96 0.79 5.53
CA ASN A 328 -2.39 2.10 5.06
C ASN A 328 -2.31 2.19 3.54
N GLY A 329 -3.44 2.42 2.87
CA GLY A 329 -3.57 2.44 1.41
C GLY A 329 -3.83 3.81 0.82
N SER A 330 -4.39 4.75 1.59
CA SER A 330 -4.95 6.01 1.07
C SER A 330 -5.86 5.81 -0.15
N PRO A 331 -6.84 4.88 -0.10
CA PRO A 331 -7.68 4.55 -1.24
C PRO A 331 -8.44 5.75 -1.77
N LEU A 332 -8.54 5.82 -3.09
CA LEU A 332 -9.23 6.87 -3.85
C LEU A 332 -8.68 8.29 -3.60
N ALA A 333 -7.49 8.43 -3.00
CA ALA A 333 -6.82 9.72 -2.85
C ALA A 333 -6.31 10.27 -4.19
N ASP A 334 -5.90 9.39 -5.09
CA ASP A 334 -5.49 9.71 -6.46
C ASP A 334 -6.31 8.87 -7.46
N PRO A 335 -7.21 9.48 -8.26
CA PRO A 335 -7.99 8.77 -9.27
C PRO A 335 -7.13 8.24 -10.42
N GLU A 336 -5.92 8.75 -10.62
CA GLU A 336 -5.01 8.39 -11.70
C GLU A 336 -3.96 7.34 -11.32
N ALA A 337 -3.78 7.06 -10.02
CA ALA A 337 -2.86 6.05 -9.51
C ALA A 337 -3.08 4.66 -10.14
N ARG A 338 -2.02 3.97 -10.57
CA ARG A 338 -2.05 2.62 -11.17
C ARG A 338 -0.97 1.72 -10.60
N ILE A 339 -1.18 0.41 -10.72
CA ILE A 339 -0.11 -0.56 -10.47
C ILE A 339 0.92 -0.50 -11.60
N GLU A 340 2.14 -0.14 -11.22
CA GLU A 340 3.33 -0.18 -12.07
C GLU A 340 4.03 -1.56 -12.08
N PRO A 341 4.90 -1.84 -13.07
CA PRO A 341 5.49 -3.17 -13.28
C PRO A 341 6.39 -3.64 -12.13
N LEU A 342 7.02 -2.69 -11.46
CA LEU A 342 7.88 -2.95 -10.31
C LEU A 342 7.13 -3.61 -9.16
N HIS A 343 5.82 -3.37 -9.02
CA HIS A 343 4.99 -4.01 -8.00
C HIS A 343 4.78 -5.50 -8.26
N PHE A 344 4.94 -5.99 -9.50
CA PHE A 344 4.97 -7.43 -9.78
C PHE A 344 6.33 -8.06 -9.45
N PHE A 345 7.29 -7.27 -8.97
CA PHE A 345 8.70 -7.64 -8.88
C PHE A 345 9.28 -8.11 -10.23
N ASN A 346 8.69 -7.66 -11.35
CA ASN A 346 8.92 -8.17 -12.71
C ASN A 346 8.73 -9.69 -12.87
N ASP A 347 7.91 -10.32 -12.03
CA ASP A 347 7.64 -11.76 -12.07
C ASP A 347 6.38 -12.08 -12.91
N PRO A 348 6.49 -12.95 -13.93
CA PRO A 348 5.38 -13.25 -14.83
C PRO A 348 4.25 -14.03 -14.17
N GLN A 349 4.50 -14.84 -13.14
CA GLN A 349 3.45 -15.59 -12.45
C GLN A 349 2.61 -14.66 -11.57
N ILE A 350 3.25 -13.70 -10.90
CA ILE A 350 2.55 -12.66 -10.13
C ILE A 350 1.73 -11.77 -11.07
N ALA A 351 2.32 -11.33 -12.19
CA ALA A 351 1.61 -10.53 -13.18
C ALA A 351 0.39 -11.28 -13.76
N ALA A 352 0.51 -12.59 -14.00
CA ALA A 352 -0.60 -13.42 -14.46
C ALA A 352 -1.74 -13.53 -13.44
N ALA A 353 -1.40 -13.73 -12.16
CA ALA A 353 -2.38 -13.76 -11.07
C ALA A 353 -3.10 -12.41 -10.89
N TYR A 354 -2.36 -11.31 -11.06
CA TYR A 354 -2.93 -9.97 -11.10
C TYR A 354 -3.94 -9.83 -12.24
N VAL A 355 -3.56 -10.17 -13.47
CA VAL A 355 -4.44 -10.08 -14.65
C VAL A 355 -5.72 -10.90 -14.47
N GLN A 356 -5.61 -12.12 -13.95
CA GLN A 356 -6.75 -12.99 -13.64
C GLN A 356 -7.75 -12.31 -12.70
N THR A 357 -7.25 -11.76 -11.60
CA THR A 357 -8.09 -11.09 -10.60
C THR A 357 -8.63 -9.77 -11.15
N ALA A 358 -7.80 -8.98 -11.81
CA ALA A 358 -8.18 -7.69 -12.37
C ALA A 358 -9.35 -7.82 -13.36
N VAL A 359 -9.36 -8.83 -14.24
CA VAL A 359 -10.51 -9.12 -15.11
C VAL A 359 -11.77 -9.39 -14.30
N SER A 360 -11.71 -10.19 -13.24
CA SER A 360 -12.90 -10.43 -12.40
C SER A 360 -13.43 -9.16 -11.74
N LEU A 361 -12.53 -8.23 -11.35
CA LEU A 361 -12.90 -6.95 -10.74
C LEU A 361 -13.51 -5.96 -11.74
N THR A 362 -13.40 -6.21 -13.04
CA THR A 362 -14.07 -5.37 -14.07
C THR A 362 -15.55 -5.68 -14.26
N ASP A 363 -16.07 -6.76 -13.66
CA ASP A 363 -17.50 -7.06 -13.67
C ASP A 363 -18.25 -5.99 -12.85
N PRO A 364 -19.23 -5.26 -13.43
CA PRO A 364 -20.02 -4.28 -12.69
C PRO A 364 -20.69 -4.84 -11.42
N ALA A 365 -21.02 -6.14 -11.41
CA ALA A 365 -21.63 -6.80 -10.27
C ALA A 365 -20.75 -6.76 -9.01
N TYR A 366 -19.42 -6.63 -9.16
CA TYR A 366 -18.50 -6.57 -8.03
C TYR A 366 -18.74 -5.33 -7.15
N VAL A 367 -18.79 -4.12 -7.72
CA VAL A 367 -19.04 -2.89 -6.94
C VAL A 367 -20.47 -2.87 -6.42
N ASP A 368 -21.44 -3.38 -7.17
CA ASP A 368 -22.82 -3.49 -6.70
C ASP A 368 -22.93 -4.43 -5.49
N GLN A 369 -22.17 -5.54 -5.47
CA GLN A 369 -22.12 -6.43 -4.31
C GLN A 369 -21.42 -5.79 -3.11
N LEU A 370 -20.32 -5.06 -3.31
CA LEU A 370 -19.67 -4.30 -2.25
C LEU A 370 -20.62 -3.25 -1.65
N GLU A 371 -21.35 -2.51 -2.48
CA GLU A 371 -22.35 -1.54 -2.05
C GLU A 371 -23.50 -2.22 -1.29
N ALA A 372 -23.97 -3.39 -1.75
CA ALA A 372 -24.99 -4.16 -1.05
C ALA A 372 -24.51 -4.68 0.32
N ASN A 373 -23.27 -5.15 0.42
CA ASN A 373 -22.68 -5.69 1.64
C ASN A 373 -22.41 -4.60 2.69
N TYR A 374 -21.86 -3.47 2.25
CA TYR A 374 -21.27 -2.47 3.15
C TYR A 374 -21.97 -1.11 3.13
N GLY A 375 -22.86 -0.83 2.17
CA GLY A 375 -23.50 0.48 2.02
C GLY A 375 -24.25 0.94 3.27
N ALA A 376 -25.01 0.04 3.91
CA ALA A 376 -25.72 0.38 5.14
C ALA A 376 -24.75 0.71 6.29
N ALA A 377 -23.68 -0.08 6.47
CA ALA A 377 -22.67 0.15 7.49
C ALA A 377 -21.89 1.45 7.23
N TRP A 378 -21.54 1.71 5.97
CA TRP A 378 -20.86 2.93 5.53
C TRP A 378 -21.70 4.17 5.87
N VAL A 379 -23.01 4.16 5.60
CA VAL A 379 -23.90 5.29 5.92
C VAL A 379 -23.96 5.54 7.44
N GLN A 380 -24.02 4.48 8.25
CA GLN A 380 -24.00 4.61 9.71
C GLN A 380 -22.68 5.18 10.21
N LEU A 381 -21.54 4.68 9.69
CA LEU A 381 -20.22 5.20 10.04
C LEU A 381 -20.05 6.66 9.60
N ASN A 382 -20.52 7.03 8.41
CA ASN A 382 -20.41 8.40 7.90
C ASN A 382 -21.19 9.36 8.79
N LYS A 383 -22.37 8.94 9.26
CA LYS A 383 -23.14 9.69 10.27
C LYS A 383 -22.40 9.77 11.60
N ALA A 384 -21.77 8.71 12.06
CA ALA A 384 -21.03 8.68 13.32
C ALA A 384 -19.80 9.60 13.31
N VAL A 385 -19.18 9.79 12.15
CA VAL A 385 -18.02 10.70 11.98
C VAL A 385 -18.37 12.10 11.47
N ALA A 386 -19.65 12.38 11.24
CA ALA A 386 -20.16 13.64 10.66
C ALA A 386 -19.79 14.90 11.45
N ALA A 387 -19.40 14.76 12.73
CA ALA A 387 -18.91 15.85 13.55
C ALA A 387 -17.57 16.44 13.05
N GLU A 388 -16.78 15.66 12.31
CA GLU A 388 -15.48 16.09 11.78
C GLU A 388 -15.41 16.08 10.26
N VAL A 389 -16.08 15.14 9.61
CA VAL A 389 -16.07 15.03 8.15
C VAL A 389 -17.39 14.47 7.64
N THR A 390 -17.88 14.99 6.53
CA THR A 390 -18.93 14.34 5.74
C THR A 390 -18.30 13.86 4.45
N LEU A 391 -18.36 12.56 4.21
CA LEU A 391 -17.77 11.93 3.03
C LEU A 391 -18.85 11.63 2.00
N GLU A 392 -18.44 11.59 0.72
CA GLU A 392 -19.26 11.05 -0.36
C GLU A 392 -19.06 9.53 -0.45
N PRO A 393 -20.12 8.74 -0.77
CA PRO A 393 -19.99 7.31 -0.98
C PRO A 393 -18.98 6.99 -2.11
N PRO A 394 -18.16 5.94 -1.97
CA PRO A 394 -17.08 5.65 -2.92
C PRO A 394 -17.54 4.94 -4.19
N TRP A 395 -18.82 4.58 -4.31
CA TRP A 395 -19.32 3.65 -5.33
C TRP A 395 -19.09 4.14 -6.76
N ASP A 396 -19.38 5.42 -7.04
CA ASP A 396 -19.16 5.98 -8.38
C ASP A 396 -17.68 6.10 -8.72
N ALA A 397 -16.84 6.43 -7.74
CA ALA A 397 -15.38 6.45 -7.93
C ALA A 397 -14.85 5.04 -8.24
N LEU A 398 -15.35 4.02 -7.53
CA LEU A 398 -14.99 2.63 -7.79
C LEU A 398 -15.44 2.16 -9.18
N ARG A 399 -16.66 2.51 -9.61
CA ARG A 399 -17.15 2.20 -10.98
C ARG A 399 -16.28 2.87 -12.06
N GLN A 400 -15.85 4.11 -11.84
CA GLN A 400 -14.91 4.78 -12.74
C GLN A 400 -13.57 4.05 -12.80
N ARG A 401 -13.07 3.56 -11.66
CA ARG A 401 -11.85 2.77 -11.61
C ARG A 401 -11.99 1.38 -12.22
N GLN A 402 -13.15 0.72 -12.10
CA GLN A 402 -13.44 -0.53 -12.83
C GLN A 402 -13.34 -0.33 -14.35
N GLU A 403 -13.97 0.74 -14.86
CA GLU A 403 -13.96 1.07 -16.28
C GLU A 403 -12.55 1.35 -16.81
N LEU A 404 -11.77 2.06 -16.01
CA LEU A 404 -10.37 2.29 -16.28
C LEU A 404 -9.56 0.98 -16.29
N LEU A 405 -9.72 0.11 -15.28
CA LEU A 405 -9.02 -1.16 -15.19
C LEU A 405 -9.35 -2.03 -16.43
N ARG A 406 -10.61 -2.02 -16.87
CA ARG A 406 -11.06 -2.66 -18.11
C ARG A 406 -10.30 -2.13 -19.33
N ARG A 407 -10.15 -0.81 -19.46
CA ARG A 407 -9.36 -0.20 -20.56
C ARG A 407 -7.88 -0.55 -20.50
N THR A 408 -7.30 -0.65 -19.30
CA THR A 408 -5.91 -1.08 -19.12
C THR A 408 -5.68 -2.51 -19.61
N LEU A 409 -6.67 -3.39 -19.43
CA LEU A 409 -6.63 -4.80 -19.86
C LEU A 409 -6.98 -4.99 -21.34
N GLU A 410 -7.47 -3.94 -22.02
CA GLU A 410 -7.81 -3.89 -23.44
C GLU A 410 -6.97 -2.82 -24.19
N PRO A 411 -5.63 -2.90 -24.16
CA PRO A 411 -4.78 -1.88 -24.75
C PRO A 411 -4.87 -1.86 -26.28
N VAL A 412 -4.78 -0.66 -26.85
CA VAL A 412 -4.66 -0.48 -28.30
C VAL A 412 -3.25 -0.88 -28.74
N GLU A 413 -3.16 -1.83 -29.67
CA GLU A 413 -1.90 -2.27 -30.30
C GLU A 413 -0.86 -2.76 -29.27
N PRO A 414 -1.11 -3.92 -28.62
CA PRO A 414 -0.28 -4.44 -27.53
C PRO A 414 1.10 -4.95 -27.94
N VAL A 415 1.29 -5.22 -29.23
CA VAL A 415 2.53 -5.74 -29.81
C VAL A 415 3.00 -4.81 -30.92
N LEU A 416 4.29 -4.48 -30.90
CA LEU A 416 4.98 -3.91 -32.05
C LEU A 416 5.27 -5.04 -33.03
N ALA A 417 4.67 -4.98 -34.22
CA ALA A 417 4.77 -6.04 -35.20
C ALA A 417 5.14 -5.49 -36.58
N TYR A 418 6.25 -5.97 -37.12
CA TYR A 418 6.78 -5.52 -38.41
C TYR A 418 7.11 -6.69 -39.31
N LEU A 419 6.85 -6.53 -40.61
CA LEU A 419 7.41 -7.43 -41.61
C LEU A 419 8.94 -7.26 -41.62
N GLY A 420 9.66 -8.37 -41.48
CA GLY A 420 11.12 -8.39 -41.58
C GLY A 420 11.60 -7.95 -42.97
N PRO A 421 12.88 -7.55 -43.11
CA PRO A 421 13.43 -7.16 -44.40
C PRO A 421 13.34 -8.33 -45.39
N PRO A 422 13.10 -8.05 -46.69
CA PRO A 422 13.10 -9.10 -47.70
C PRO A 422 14.49 -9.72 -47.78
N SER A 423 14.62 -10.95 -47.26
CA SER A 423 15.86 -11.71 -47.31
C SER A 423 16.03 -12.33 -48.70
N ALA A 424 17.14 -12.01 -49.38
CA ALA A 424 17.52 -12.62 -50.66
C ALA A 424 17.89 -14.11 -50.55
N THR A 425 17.92 -14.68 -49.34
CA THR A 425 18.34 -16.08 -49.10
C THR A 425 17.21 -17.01 -48.67
N ALA A 426 15.98 -16.52 -48.52
CA ALA A 426 14.84 -17.33 -48.06
C ALA A 426 13.70 -17.29 -49.08
N GLU A 427 13.86 -18.03 -50.19
CA GLU A 427 12.72 -18.38 -51.04
C GLU A 427 11.75 -19.23 -50.18
N GLY A 428 10.63 -18.64 -49.74
CA GLY A 428 9.53 -19.41 -49.15
C GLY A 428 9.12 -19.12 -47.70
N VAL A 429 9.52 -18.02 -47.06
CA VAL A 429 9.06 -17.66 -45.69
C VAL A 429 8.63 -16.20 -45.56
N VAL A 430 7.67 -15.94 -44.68
CA VAL A 430 7.31 -14.60 -44.18
C VAL A 430 7.97 -14.43 -42.82
N GLU A 431 8.88 -13.45 -42.71
CA GLU A 431 9.50 -13.08 -41.44
C GLU A 431 8.74 -11.93 -40.78
N ILE A 432 8.46 -12.05 -39.49
CA ILE A 432 7.75 -11.06 -38.70
C ILE A 432 8.55 -10.81 -37.43
N GLU A 433 8.90 -9.55 -37.17
CA GLU A 433 9.54 -9.11 -35.93
C GLU A 433 8.47 -8.64 -34.95
N LEU A 434 8.47 -9.21 -33.74
CA LEU A 434 7.46 -9.02 -32.71
C LEU A 434 8.08 -8.54 -31.41
N ALA A 435 7.54 -7.49 -30.82
CA ALA A 435 7.96 -7.01 -29.50
C ALA A 435 6.75 -6.69 -28.61
N ASN A 436 6.82 -7.09 -27.35
CA ASN A 436 5.83 -6.69 -26.36
C ASN A 436 5.93 -5.18 -26.12
N ARG A 437 4.84 -4.44 -26.32
CA ARG A 437 4.76 -3.01 -25.98
C ARG A 437 4.33 -2.79 -24.54
N LEU A 438 3.68 -3.78 -23.95
CA LEU A 438 3.10 -3.72 -22.62
C LEU A 438 4.14 -4.07 -21.55
N THR A 439 3.84 -3.60 -20.35
CA THR A 439 4.52 -3.97 -19.12
C THR A 439 3.96 -5.24 -18.48
N LEU A 440 2.91 -5.82 -19.09
CA LEU A 440 2.36 -7.12 -18.75
C LEU A 440 2.86 -8.18 -19.75
N PRO A 441 3.18 -9.40 -19.30
CA PRO A 441 3.55 -10.49 -20.19
C PRO A 441 2.37 -10.90 -21.08
N GLN A 442 2.68 -11.26 -22.33
CA GLN A 442 1.68 -11.69 -23.31
C GLN A 442 2.00 -13.08 -23.85
N GLU A 443 0.97 -13.90 -24.03
CA GLU A 443 1.01 -15.11 -24.82
C GLU A 443 0.80 -14.79 -26.30
N LEU A 444 1.72 -15.22 -27.16
CA LEU A 444 1.60 -15.20 -28.61
C LEU A 444 0.78 -16.41 -29.05
N VAL A 445 -0.48 -16.17 -29.42
CA VAL A 445 -1.45 -17.22 -29.76
C VAL A 445 -1.30 -17.64 -31.22
N GLY A 446 -1.01 -16.68 -32.11
CA GLY A 446 -0.86 -16.93 -33.54
C GLY A 446 -1.04 -15.67 -34.38
N PHE A 447 -1.44 -15.88 -35.64
CA PHE A 447 -1.57 -14.83 -36.64
C PHE A 447 -2.93 -14.92 -37.35
N GLN A 448 -3.56 -13.77 -37.56
CA GLN A 448 -4.84 -13.64 -38.25
C GLN A 448 -4.59 -12.92 -39.59
N PHE A 449 -4.97 -13.56 -40.69
CA PHE A 449 -4.88 -13.03 -42.05
C PHE A 449 -6.29 -12.74 -42.55
N GLY A 450 -6.58 -11.45 -42.84
CA GLY A 450 -7.93 -11.03 -43.18
C GLY A 450 -8.95 -11.44 -42.10
N GLU A 451 -10.20 -11.69 -42.49
CA GLU A 451 -11.27 -12.02 -41.53
C GLU A 451 -11.37 -13.52 -41.23
N SER A 452 -10.86 -14.39 -42.10
CA SER A 452 -11.20 -15.82 -42.06
C SER A 452 -10.06 -16.78 -41.71
N LEU A 453 -8.80 -16.39 -41.91
CA LEU A 453 -7.66 -17.30 -41.72
C LEU A 453 -6.91 -17.02 -40.42
N PHE A 454 -6.96 -17.98 -39.50
CA PHE A 454 -6.15 -17.99 -38.28
C PHE A 454 -5.10 -19.10 -38.34
N LEU A 455 -3.83 -18.74 -38.13
CA LEU A 455 -2.71 -19.65 -38.01
C LEU A 455 -2.24 -19.70 -36.55
N PRO A 456 -2.42 -20.82 -35.82
CA PRO A 456 -1.90 -20.96 -34.47
C PRO A 456 -0.38 -20.93 -34.48
N MET A 457 0.23 -20.38 -33.43
CA MET A 457 1.69 -20.33 -33.31
C MET A 457 2.31 -21.73 -33.25
N GLU A 458 3.40 -21.96 -33.99
CA GLU A 458 4.14 -23.24 -33.98
C GLU A 458 5.60 -23.05 -33.56
N GLN A 459 6.14 -24.04 -32.84
CA GLN A 459 7.53 -24.04 -32.35
C GLN A 459 8.55 -23.94 -33.48
N ALA A 460 8.26 -24.53 -34.63
CA ALA A 460 9.14 -24.52 -35.80
C ALA A 460 9.34 -23.13 -36.41
N TRP A 461 8.52 -22.14 -36.03
CA TRP A 461 8.59 -20.78 -36.59
C TRP A 461 9.53 -19.85 -35.80
N VAL A 462 10.04 -20.28 -34.64
CA VAL A 462 11.00 -19.52 -33.82
C VAL A 462 12.32 -20.27 -33.70
N GLN A 463 13.42 -19.55 -33.46
CA GLN A 463 14.72 -20.18 -33.22
C GLN A 463 14.75 -20.88 -31.85
N ASP A 464 15.57 -21.93 -31.72
CA ASP A 464 15.69 -22.71 -30.49
C ASP A 464 16.08 -21.81 -29.29
N GLY A 465 15.22 -21.78 -28.27
CA GLY A 465 15.44 -21.03 -27.02
C GLY A 465 14.82 -19.62 -26.97
N GLU A 466 14.29 -19.09 -28.07
CA GLU A 466 13.59 -17.80 -28.08
C GLU A 466 12.08 -17.97 -27.95
N GLY A 467 11.43 -17.14 -27.12
CA GLY A 467 9.97 -17.01 -27.08
C GLY A 467 9.19 -18.20 -26.49
N VAL A 468 9.81 -19.30 -26.11
CA VAL A 468 9.12 -20.45 -25.48
C VAL A 468 9.04 -20.26 -23.96
N GLY A 469 7.81 -20.19 -23.45
CA GLY A 469 7.51 -20.15 -22.03
C GLY A 469 7.18 -21.53 -21.44
N GLU A 470 6.70 -21.53 -20.20
CA GLU A 470 6.26 -22.74 -19.52
C GLU A 470 5.11 -23.43 -20.27
N ASN A 471 5.07 -24.77 -20.23
CA ASN A 471 4.02 -25.61 -20.83
C ASN A 471 3.84 -25.48 -22.36
N GLY A 472 4.87 -25.00 -23.09
CA GLY A 472 4.83 -24.89 -24.55
C GLY A 472 4.05 -23.69 -25.08
N ARG A 473 3.70 -22.73 -24.22
CA ARG A 473 3.12 -21.43 -24.61
C ARG A 473 4.21 -20.50 -25.14
N PHE A 474 3.92 -19.68 -26.14
CA PHE A 474 4.87 -18.68 -26.64
C PHE A 474 4.69 -17.37 -25.89
N LEU A 475 5.73 -16.88 -25.21
CA LEU A 475 5.64 -15.68 -24.36
C LEU A 475 6.43 -14.52 -24.93
N LEU A 476 5.76 -13.40 -25.12
CA LEU A 476 6.38 -12.09 -25.30
C LEU A 476 6.58 -11.48 -23.89
N ARG A 477 7.84 -11.44 -23.45
CA ARG A 477 8.20 -10.89 -22.13
C ARG A 477 7.78 -9.44 -22.01
N ALA A 478 7.35 -9.02 -20.82
CA ALA A 478 7.06 -7.61 -20.54
C ALA A 478 8.28 -6.74 -20.85
N THR A 479 8.05 -5.54 -21.39
CA THR A 479 9.11 -4.56 -21.61
C THR A 479 9.15 -3.58 -20.44
N PRO A 480 10.22 -3.55 -19.63
CA PRO A 480 10.36 -2.54 -18.57
C PRO A 480 10.36 -1.12 -19.15
N PRO A 481 9.84 -0.11 -18.43
CA PRO A 481 9.76 1.27 -18.92
C PRO A 481 11.10 1.84 -19.42
N ASP A 482 12.20 1.49 -18.76
CA ASP A 482 13.55 2.00 -19.06
C ASP A 482 14.36 1.07 -19.99
N SER A 483 13.71 0.13 -20.67
CA SER A 483 14.37 -0.87 -21.52
C SER A 483 13.88 -0.82 -22.95
N LEU A 484 14.78 -1.10 -23.90
CA LEU A 484 14.38 -1.31 -25.29
C LEU A 484 13.59 -2.62 -25.40
N PRO A 485 12.52 -2.66 -26.22
CA PRO A 485 11.77 -3.87 -26.43
C PRO A 485 12.66 -4.94 -27.08
N HIS A 486 12.52 -6.18 -26.58
CA HIS A 486 13.17 -7.34 -27.17
C HIS A 486 12.30 -7.88 -28.31
N TYR A 487 12.86 -7.92 -29.53
CA TYR A 487 12.17 -8.42 -30.71
C TYR A 487 12.40 -9.92 -30.89
N LEU A 488 11.31 -10.68 -30.93
CA LEU A 488 11.25 -12.07 -31.35
C LEU A 488 11.05 -12.12 -32.87
N ARG A 489 11.83 -12.94 -33.58
CA ARG A 489 11.62 -13.18 -35.01
C ARG A 489 10.84 -14.47 -35.23
N VAL A 490 9.71 -14.34 -35.92
CA VAL A 490 8.86 -15.47 -36.32
C VAL A 490 8.95 -15.67 -37.83
N ARG A 491 9.16 -16.92 -38.27
CA ARG A 491 9.31 -17.32 -39.67
C ARG A 491 8.22 -18.30 -40.07
N ILE A 492 7.22 -17.81 -40.79
CA ILE A 492 6.09 -18.62 -41.25
C ILE A 492 6.37 -19.08 -42.69
N PRO A 493 6.41 -20.40 -42.97
CA PRO A 493 6.59 -20.87 -44.35
C PRO A 493 5.42 -20.45 -45.26
N LEU A 494 5.72 -19.95 -46.45
CA LEU A 494 4.73 -19.59 -47.47
C LEU A 494 3.86 -20.80 -47.87
N THR A 495 4.39 -22.02 -47.75
CA THR A 495 3.62 -23.26 -47.99
C THR A 495 2.46 -23.41 -47.00
N VAL A 496 2.59 -22.95 -45.76
CA VAL A 496 1.51 -22.95 -44.76
C VAL A 496 0.38 -22.02 -45.22
N LEU A 497 0.73 -20.83 -45.71
CA LEU A 497 -0.23 -19.85 -46.24
C LEU A 497 -0.91 -20.34 -47.52
N GLN A 498 -0.15 -20.96 -48.43
CA GLN A 498 -0.69 -21.53 -49.66
C GLN A 498 -1.66 -22.69 -49.38
N ASN A 499 -1.32 -23.58 -48.44
CA ASN A 499 -2.17 -24.70 -48.07
C ASN A 499 -3.45 -24.28 -47.33
N ALA A 500 -3.40 -23.15 -46.62
CA ALA A 500 -4.56 -22.59 -45.94
C ALA A 500 -5.66 -22.07 -46.89
N ASN A 501 -5.32 -21.83 -48.17
CA ASN A 501 -6.24 -21.44 -49.25
C ASN A 501 -7.25 -20.33 -48.85
N PRO A 502 -6.77 -19.14 -48.41
CA PRO A 502 -7.66 -18.07 -47.96
C PRO A 502 -8.59 -17.58 -49.08
N PRO A 503 -9.81 -17.12 -48.75
CA PRO A 503 -10.73 -16.52 -49.72
C PRO A 503 -10.08 -15.39 -50.53
N LEU A 504 -10.46 -15.28 -51.81
CA LEU A 504 -9.95 -14.26 -52.74
C LEU A 504 -10.20 -12.81 -52.28
N ASP A 505 -11.18 -12.58 -51.41
CA ASP A 505 -11.48 -11.26 -50.84
C ASP A 505 -10.52 -10.89 -49.69
N ASP A 506 -10.03 -11.86 -48.91
CA ASP A 506 -9.00 -11.67 -47.88
C ASP A 506 -7.61 -11.35 -48.49
N LEU A 507 -7.39 -11.74 -49.75
CA LEU A 507 -6.19 -11.41 -50.52
C LEU A 507 -6.13 -9.95 -51.00
N ARG A 508 -7.20 -9.15 -50.86
CA ARG A 508 -7.27 -7.77 -51.38
C ARG A 508 -6.89 -6.69 -50.36
N SER A 509 -7.04 -6.96 -49.06
CA SER A 509 -6.60 -6.03 -47.99
C SER A 509 -5.27 -6.42 -47.37
N PHE A 510 -4.88 -7.71 -47.37
CA PHE A 510 -3.61 -8.21 -46.79
C PHE A 510 -3.34 -7.74 -45.35
N ASP A 511 -4.37 -7.39 -44.59
CA ASP A 511 -4.20 -7.06 -43.18
C ASP A 511 -3.82 -8.33 -42.43
N LEU A 512 -2.60 -8.32 -41.90
CA LEU A 512 -2.05 -9.36 -41.07
C LEU A 512 -2.04 -8.84 -39.64
N PHE A 513 -2.68 -9.57 -38.73
CA PHE A 513 -2.67 -9.25 -37.31
C PHE A 513 -1.93 -10.31 -36.51
N VAL A 514 -1.15 -9.85 -35.54
CA VAL A 514 -0.65 -10.68 -34.46
C VAL A 514 -1.76 -10.83 -33.44
N VAL A 515 -2.05 -12.07 -33.07
CA VAL A 515 -3.03 -12.41 -32.05
C VAL A 515 -2.30 -12.77 -30.78
N THR A 516 -2.48 -11.93 -29.75
CA THR A 516 -1.95 -12.20 -28.42
C THR A 516 -3.05 -12.29 -27.38
N ARG A 517 -2.66 -12.68 -26.17
CA ARG A 517 -3.48 -12.65 -24.97
C ARG A 517 -2.62 -12.26 -23.79
N LEU A 518 -3.16 -11.53 -22.82
CA LEU A 518 -2.45 -11.31 -21.55
C LEU A 518 -2.25 -12.66 -20.85
N VAL A 519 -1.04 -12.91 -20.35
CA VAL A 519 -0.78 -14.14 -19.57
C VAL A 519 -1.66 -14.14 -18.32
N GLY A 520 -2.23 -15.30 -18.00
CA GLY A 520 -3.22 -15.47 -16.95
C GLY A 520 -4.63 -15.68 -17.48
N LEU A 521 -4.93 -15.25 -18.71
CA LEU A 521 -6.26 -15.43 -19.30
C LEU A 521 -6.33 -16.69 -20.17
N GLU A 522 -7.46 -17.40 -20.07
CA GLU A 522 -7.76 -18.55 -20.96
C GLU A 522 -8.52 -18.11 -22.23
N ASN A 523 -9.17 -16.94 -22.19
CA ASN A 523 -9.93 -16.37 -23.29
C ASN A 523 -9.54 -14.90 -23.50
N GLY A 524 -10.01 -14.32 -24.61
CA GLY A 524 -9.63 -12.98 -25.03
C GLY A 524 -8.53 -13.00 -26.09
N ARG A 525 -8.65 -12.10 -27.06
CA ARG A 525 -7.69 -11.89 -28.14
C ARG A 525 -7.43 -10.41 -28.25
N LEU A 526 -6.16 -10.04 -28.16
CA LEU A 526 -5.70 -8.71 -28.50
C LEU A 526 -5.07 -8.78 -29.90
N LEU A 527 -5.35 -7.77 -30.71
CA LEU A 527 -4.92 -7.71 -32.10
C LEU A 527 -3.94 -6.55 -32.29
N SER A 528 -2.81 -6.83 -32.93
CA SER A 528 -1.85 -5.84 -33.40
C SER A 528 -1.67 -5.98 -34.90
N LEU A 529 -1.90 -4.91 -35.65
CA LEU A 529 -1.63 -4.90 -37.09
C LEU A 529 -0.13 -5.03 -37.35
N VAL A 530 0.25 -5.95 -38.24
CA VAL A 530 1.62 -6.07 -38.74
C VAL A 530 1.85 -4.98 -39.78
N ARG A 531 2.83 -4.12 -39.51
CA ARG A 531 3.18 -3.01 -40.38
C ARG A 531 4.32 -3.39 -41.33
N PRO A 532 4.43 -2.75 -42.50
CA PRO A 532 5.64 -2.86 -43.31
C PRO A 532 6.87 -2.41 -42.50
N GLY A 533 7.92 -3.22 -42.45
CA GLY A 533 9.18 -2.81 -41.84
C GLY A 533 9.83 -1.69 -42.66
N VAL A 534 10.31 -0.64 -42.00
CA VAL A 534 11.20 0.34 -42.64
C VAL A 534 12.58 -0.29 -42.64
N SER A 535 13.17 -0.51 -43.83
CA SER A 535 14.57 -0.85 -43.95
C SER A 535 15.41 0.31 -43.42
N VAL A 536 15.77 0.30 -42.14
CA VAL A 536 16.85 1.12 -41.65
C VAL A 536 18.04 0.19 -41.55
N GLU A 537 18.85 0.16 -42.61
CA GLU A 537 20.23 -0.31 -42.46
C GLU A 537 20.89 0.56 -41.37
N PRO A 538 21.39 -0.03 -40.26
CA PRO A 538 22.17 0.74 -39.32
C PRO A 538 23.53 1.03 -39.97
N GLY A 539 23.69 2.25 -40.48
CA GLY A 539 24.96 2.79 -40.93
C GLY A 539 25.10 2.95 -42.45
N GLN A 540 24.66 4.10 -42.94
CA GLN A 540 25.43 4.90 -43.92
C GLN A 540 25.58 6.32 -43.40
#